data_AF-A0A820LVR7-F1
#
_entry.id   AF-A0A820LVR7-F1
#
_cell.length_a   1.000
_cell.length_b   1.000
_cell.length_c   1.000
_cell.angle_alpha   90.00
_cell.angle_beta   90.00
_cell.angle_gamma   90.00
#
_symmetry.space_group_name_H-M   'P 1'
#
loop_
_entity.id
_entity.type
_entity.pdbx_description
1 polymer ?
#
loop_
_entity_poly.entity_id
_entity_poly.type
_entity_poly.pdbx_seq_one_letter_code
_entity_poly.pdbx_strand_id
1 'polypeptide(L)'
;MIPCGHTYCTKCLNELCAGSDTIICPQCRQQYDVPTAGIALFPRNLSYQQLLDIRTEQLVSTRQCQVCDKKRAFSDCLHCHKAVCLDCKQIHRQELATTTAILLTDLAKSSDLCKDALNMEITTFLSHCDTVKKQISTYAKELIDFIKQQEKQLKHDLDKMISQQLE
;
A
#
# COMPACT_ATOMS: atom_id res chain seq x y z
N MET A 1 55.90 0.77 3.16
CA MET A 1 55.99 2.23 3.37
C MET A 1 57.40 2.64 3.05
N ILE A 2 57.58 3.67 2.22
CA ILE A 2 58.91 4.20 1.87
C ILE A 2 59.38 5.14 3.00
N PRO A 3 60.69 5.35 3.25
CA PRO A 3 61.16 6.17 4.38
C PRO A 3 60.64 7.61 4.43
N CYS A 4 60.14 8.16 3.31
CA CYS A 4 59.42 9.45 3.27
C CYS A 4 58.03 9.43 3.95
N GLY A 5 57.56 8.28 4.45
CA GLY A 5 56.23 8.12 5.07
C GLY A 5 55.10 7.80 4.08
N HIS A 6 55.31 7.96 2.78
CA HIS A 6 54.32 7.59 1.78
C HIS A 6 54.13 6.07 1.68
N THR A 7 52.88 5.66 1.57
CA THR A 7 52.46 4.26 1.65
C THR A 7 51.95 3.78 0.30
N TYR A 8 52.46 2.63 -0.15
CA TYR A 8 52.09 1.96 -1.38
C TYR A 8 51.95 0.46 -1.09
N CYS A 9 51.15 -0.25 -1.88
CA CYS A 9 51.06 -1.70 -1.77
C CYS A 9 52.34 -2.37 -2.33
N THR A 10 52.61 -3.61 -1.91
CA THR A 10 53.81 -4.35 -2.33
C THR A 10 53.91 -4.50 -3.86
N LYS A 11 52.77 -4.66 -4.55
CA LYS A 11 52.73 -4.75 -6.01
C LYS A 11 53.22 -3.45 -6.66
N CYS A 12 52.69 -2.31 -6.25
CA CYS A 12 53.11 -1.02 -6.77
C CYS A 12 54.57 -0.69 -6.42
N LEU A 13 55.07 -1.10 -5.25
CA LEU A 13 56.48 -0.93 -4.92
C LEU A 13 57.39 -1.80 -5.80
N ASN A 14 56.98 -3.03 -6.13
CA ASN A 14 57.71 -3.90 -7.06
C ASN A 14 57.75 -3.28 -8.47
N GLU A 15 56.65 -2.71 -8.93
CA GLU A 15 56.59 -2.00 -10.22
C GLU A 15 57.47 -0.75 -10.23
N LEU A 16 57.49 0.03 -9.14
CA LEU A 16 58.32 1.24 -9.03
C LEU A 16 59.82 0.93 -8.96
N CYS A 17 60.18 -0.23 -8.40
CA CYS A 17 61.55 -0.69 -8.34
C CYS A 17 62.02 -1.21 -9.71
N ALA A 18 61.15 -1.88 -10.47
CA ALA A 18 61.43 -2.38 -11.82
C ALA A 18 62.76 -3.17 -11.95
N GLY A 19 63.23 -3.82 -10.87
CA GLY A 19 64.51 -4.53 -10.83
C GLY A 19 65.76 -3.66 -10.58
N SER A 20 65.58 -2.39 -10.24
CA SER A 20 66.65 -1.48 -9.81
C SER A 20 66.80 -1.45 -8.30
N ASP A 21 68.00 -1.16 -7.81
CA ASP A 21 68.30 -1.09 -6.37
C ASP A 21 67.78 0.20 -5.70
N THR A 22 67.00 1.01 -6.41
CA THR A 22 66.51 2.31 -5.94
C THR A 22 65.05 2.52 -6.30
N ILE A 23 64.31 3.24 -5.47
CA ILE A 23 62.92 3.64 -5.73
C ILE A 23 62.81 5.16 -5.56
N ILE A 24 62.18 5.82 -6.54
CA ILE A 24 61.79 7.23 -6.44
C ILE A 24 60.34 7.30 -5.98
N CYS A 25 60.07 8.00 -4.88
CA CYS A 25 58.70 8.19 -4.39
C CYS A 25 57.90 9.05 -5.39
N PRO A 26 56.77 8.57 -5.93
CA PRO A 26 55.94 9.36 -6.84
C PRO A 26 55.39 10.66 -6.25
N GLN A 27 55.24 10.73 -4.93
CA GLN A 27 54.61 11.86 -4.25
C GLN A 27 55.62 12.96 -3.88
N CYS A 28 56.79 12.62 -3.34
CA CYS A 28 57.80 13.61 -2.93
C CYS A 28 59.05 13.65 -3.81
N ARG A 29 59.17 12.76 -4.81
CA ARG A 29 60.30 12.64 -5.75
C ARG A 29 61.66 12.34 -5.10
N GLN A 30 61.68 12.00 -3.82
CA GLN A 30 62.90 11.57 -3.13
C GLN A 30 63.25 10.12 -3.50
N GLN A 31 64.53 9.87 -3.70
CA GLN A 31 65.09 8.56 -4.04
C GLN A 31 65.54 7.83 -2.77
N TYR A 32 65.28 6.53 -2.72
CA TYR A 32 65.61 5.64 -1.61
C TYR A 32 66.18 4.33 -2.12
N ASP A 33 67.20 3.83 -1.44
CA ASP A 33 67.78 2.52 -1.75
C ASP A 33 66.85 1.38 -1.28
N VAL A 34 66.75 0.35 -2.08
CA VAL A 34 66.00 -0.87 -1.75
C VAL A 34 66.89 -1.75 -0.86
N PRO A 35 66.38 -2.22 0.30
CA PRO A 35 67.14 -3.15 1.14
C PRO A 35 67.57 -4.40 0.36
N THR A 36 68.74 -4.97 0.69
CA THR A 36 69.34 -6.11 -0.04
C THR A 36 68.44 -7.36 -0.08
N ALA A 37 67.55 -7.53 0.90
CA ALA A 37 66.55 -8.61 0.94
C ALA A 37 65.17 -8.20 0.36
N GLY A 38 65.13 -7.12 -0.42
CA GLY A 38 64.01 -6.68 -1.23
C GLY A 38 63.00 -5.76 -0.55
N ILE A 39 62.00 -5.37 -1.33
CA ILE A 39 60.94 -4.42 -0.97
C ILE A 39 60.09 -4.86 0.24
N ALA A 40 60.05 -6.16 0.51
CA ALA A 40 59.31 -6.73 1.64
C ALA A 40 59.81 -6.24 3.01
N LEU A 41 61.05 -5.73 3.10
CA LEU A 41 61.62 -5.15 4.31
C LEU A 41 61.19 -3.71 4.58
N PHE A 42 60.58 -3.02 3.61
CA PHE A 42 60.01 -1.72 3.90
C PHE A 42 58.91 -1.85 4.96
N PRO A 43 58.89 -0.99 6.00
CA PRO A 43 57.94 -1.10 7.09
C PRO A 43 56.50 -1.05 6.57
N ARG A 44 55.62 -1.86 7.15
CA ARG A 44 54.19 -1.82 6.83
C ARG A 44 53.53 -0.68 7.58
N ASN A 45 52.61 0.03 6.93
CA ASN A 45 51.81 1.04 7.61
C ASN A 45 50.66 0.35 8.36
N LEU A 46 50.92 -0.03 9.60
CA LEU A 46 49.95 -0.76 10.43
C LEU A 46 48.68 0.06 10.69
N SER A 47 48.78 1.38 10.88
CA SER A 47 47.63 2.25 11.06
C SER A 47 46.73 2.28 9.83
N TYR A 48 47.32 2.32 8.63
CA TYR A 48 46.56 2.22 7.38
C TYR A 48 45.90 0.84 7.23
N GLN A 49 46.56 -0.25 7.62
CA GLN A 49 45.96 -1.59 7.61
C GLN A 49 44.76 -1.67 8.56
N GLN A 50 44.89 -1.17 9.79
CA GLN A 50 43.78 -1.12 10.76
C GLN A 50 42.58 -0.33 10.24
N LEU A 51 42.80 0.77 9.51
CA LEU A 51 41.72 1.53 8.87
C LEU A 51 41.01 0.75 7.77
N LEU A 52 41.74 -0.07 7.02
CA LEU A 52 41.13 -0.97 6.02
C LEU A 52 40.32 -2.07 6.70
N ASP A 53 40.84 -2.65 7.78
CA ASP A 53 40.21 -3.75 8.52
C ASP A 53 38.85 -3.33 9.12
N ILE A 54 38.79 -2.13 9.74
CA ILE A 54 37.55 -1.55 10.27
C ILE A 54 36.49 -1.38 9.17
N ARG A 55 36.90 -0.97 7.96
CA ARG A 55 35.98 -0.79 6.83
C ARG A 55 35.41 -2.13 6.36
N THR A 56 36.23 -3.17 6.33
CA THR A 56 35.76 -4.52 6.01
C THR A 56 34.78 -5.04 7.04
N GLU A 57 35.04 -4.88 8.34
CA GLU A 57 34.12 -5.31 9.41
C GLU A 57 32.75 -4.62 9.33
N GLN A 58 32.72 -3.33 8.99
CA GLN A 58 31.46 -2.59 8.79
C GLN A 58 30.70 -3.00 7.50
N LEU A 59 31.41 -3.46 6.47
CA LEU A 59 30.81 -3.94 5.21
C LEU A 59 30.28 -5.38 5.32
N VAL A 60 30.76 -6.18 6.29
CA VAL A 60 30.13 -7.46 6.64
C VAL A 60 28.87 -7.21 7.49
N SER A 61 27.97 -6.35 7.01
CA SER A 61 26.59 -6.40 7.49
C SER A 61 26.04 -7.76 7.06
N THR A 62 25.93 -8.69 8.00
CA THR A 62 25.33 -10.03 7.83
C THR A 62 23.81 -9.96 7.63
N ARG A 63 23.29 -8.82 7.16
CA ARG A 63 21.87 -8.60 6.97
C ARG A 63 21.39 -9.42 5.76
N GLN A 64 20.39 -10.25 6.02
CA GLN A 64 19.77 -11.17 5.06
C GLN A 64 18.36 -10.69 4.74
N CYS A 65 17.86 -11.03 3.55
CA CYS A 65 16.46 -10.78 3.22
C CYS A 65 15.56 -11.54 4.19
N GLN A 66 14.65 -10.85 4.89
CA GLN A 66 13.73 -11.47 5.85
C GLN A 66 12.62 -12.32 5.21
N VAL A 67 12.60 -12.43 3.87
CA VAL A 67 11.59 -13.16 3.10
C VAL A 67 12.17 -14.42 2.45
N CYS A 68 13.41 -14.38 1.98
CA CYS A 68 14.02 -15.51 1.26
C CYS A 68 15.39 -15.93 1.78
N ASP A 69 15.86 -15.32 2.89
CA ASP A 69 17.12 -15.59 3.60
C ASP A 69 18.40 -15.47 2.74
N LYS A 70 18.29 -14.92 1.53
CA LYS A 70 19.43 -14.69 0.64
C LYS A 70 20.19 -13.43 1.04
N LYS A 71 21.52 -13.54 1.09
CA LYS A 71 22.46 -12.42 1.24
C LYS A 71 22.62 -11.70 -0.10
N ARG A 72 21.86 -10.63 -0.33
CA ARG A 72 21.90 -9.75 -1.53
C ARG A 72 21.63 -8.30 -1.11
N ALA A 73 21.79 -7.33 -2.01
CA ALA A 73 21.39 -5.94 -1.77
C ALA A 73 19.92 -5.87 -1.29
N PHE A 74 19.72 -5.28 -0.10
CA PHE A 74 18.41 -5.14 0.54
C PHE A 74 18.09 -3.68 0.81
N SER A 75 16.79 -3.37 0.82
CA SER A 75 16.24 -2.07 1.22
C SER A 75 15.04 -2.31 2.13
N ASP A 76 14.73 -1.36 2.99
CA ASP A 76 13.54 -1.46 3.82
C ASP A 76 12.29 -1.21 2.98
N CYS A 77 11.30 -2.09 3.13
CA CYS A 77 9.99 -1.88 2.55
C CYS A 77 9.18 -0.94 3.44
N LEU A 78 8.75 0.21 2.92
CA LEU A 78 7.95 1.18 3.70
C LEU A 78 6.52 0.69 3.99
N HIS A 79 6.04 -0.36 3.32
CA HIS A 79 4.72 -0.94 3.55
C HIS A 79 4.70 -1.90 4.75
N CYS A 80 5.71 -2.76 4.88
CA CYS A 80 5.76 -3.79 5.93
C CYS A 80 6.95 -3.66 6.89
N HIS A 81 7.79 -2.64 6.70
CA HIS A 81 9.00 -2.34 7.48
C HIS A 81 10.02 -3.49 7.57
N LYS A 82 9.97 -4.44 6.62
CA LYS A 82 10.92 -5.55 6.51
C LYS A 82 12.09 -5.20 5.60
N ALA A 83 13.28 -5.65 5.98
CA ALA A 83 14.47 -5.59 5.13
C ALA A 83 14.38 -6.67 4.05
N VAL A 84 14.21 -6.27 2.79
CA VAL A 84 13.93 -7.16 1.67
C VAL A 84 14.90 -6.94 0.52
N CYS A 85 15.27 -8.01 -0.18
CA CYS A 85 16.00 -7.89 -1.44
C CYS A 85 15.12 -7.29 -2.55
N LEU A 86 15.74 -6.80 -3.63
CA LEU A 86 15.04 -6.17 -4.74
C LEU A 86 13.98 -7.09 -5.38
N ASP A 87 14.29 -8.38 -5.56
CA ASP A 87 13.37 -9.36 -6.13
C ASP A 87 12.11 -9.51 -5.26
N CYS A 88 12.30 -9.73 -3.95
CA CYS A 88 11.18 -9.85 -3.01
C CYS A 88 10.38 -8.54 -2.90
N LYS A 89 11.04 -7.38 -3.00
CA LYS A 89 10.36 -6.08 -3.03
C LYS A 89 9.48 -5.93 -4.26
N GLN A 90 9.94 -6.40 -5.41
CA GLN A 90 9.19 -6.35 -6.66
C GLN A 90 7.98 -7.30 -6.64
N ILE A 91 8.17 -8.52 -6.15
CA ILE A 91 7.07 -9.49 -5.96
C ILE A 91 6.03 -8.90 -4.99
N HIS A 92 6.46 -8.42 -3.81
CA HIS A 92 5.59 -7.79 -2.82
C HIS A 92 4.80 -6.60 -3.40
N ARG A 93 5.43 -5.78 -4.25
CA ARG A 93 4.74 -4.67 -4.93
C ARG A 93 3.67 -5.15 -5.89
N GLN A 94 3.93 -6.23 -6.64
CA GLN A 94 2.96 -6.81 -7.57
C GLN A 94 1.78 -7.41 -6.80
N GLU A 95 2.05 -8.18 -5.75
CA GLU A 95 1.02 -8.73 -4.85
C GLU A 95 0.15 -7.62 -4.28
N LEU A 96 0.77 -6.56 -3.72
CA LEU A 96 0.04 -5.43 -3.17
C LEU A 96 -0.83 -4.72 -4.22
N ALA A 97 -0.31 -4.56 -5.45
CA ALA A 97 -1.09 -3.95 -6.54
C ALA A 97 -2.30 -4.80 -6.90
N THR A 98 -2.14 -6.13 -7.00
CA THR A 98 -3.24 -7.06 -7.27
C THR A 98 -4.28 -7.05 -6.15
N THR A 99 -3.85 -7.16 -4.89
CA THR A 99 -4.76 -7.11 -3.74
C THR A 99 -5.50 -5.77 -3.68
N THR A 100 -4.81 -4.66 -3.92
CA THR A 100 -5.44 -3.33 -3.94
C THR A 100 -6.49 -3.23 -5.06
N ALA A 101 -6.20 -3.74 -6.26
CA ALA A 101 -7.16 -3.74 -7.36
C ALA A 101 -8.41 -4.59 -7.07
N ILE A 102 -8.24 -5.74 -6.42
CA ILE A 102 -9.35 -6.60 -5.99
C ILE A 102 -10.21 -5.86 -4.95
N LEU A 103 -9.58 -5.31 -3.91
CA LEU A 103 -10.28 -4.55 -2.87
C LEU A 103 -11.06 -3.36 -3.42
N LEU A 104 -10.48 -2.61 -4.36
CA LEU A 104 -11.19 -1.51 -5.04
C LEU A 104 -12.41 -2.00 -5.82
N THR A 105 -12.28 -3.13 -6.50
CA THR A 105 -13.37 -3.75 -7.26
C THR A 105 -14.49 -4.21 -6.33
N ASP A 106 -14.15 -4.83 -5.20
CA ASP A 106 -15.13 -5.32 -4.22
C ASP A 106 -15.81 -4.17 -3.48
N LEU A 107 -15.08 -3.09 -3.18
CA LEU A 107 -15.66 -1.86 -2.63
C LEU A 107 -16.64 -1.21 -3.61
N ALA A 108 -16.32 -1.16 -4.90
CA ALA A 108 -17.25 -0.64 -5.91
C ALA A 108 -18.53 -1.49 -6.00
N LYS A 109 -18.39 -2.81 -6.08
CA LYS A 109 -19.53 -3.75 -6.11
C LYS A 109 -20.40 -3.65 -4.86
N SER A 110 -19.80 -3.60 -3.67
CA SER A 110 -20.55 -3.49 -2.41
C SER A 110 -21.30 -2.16 -2.31
N SER A 111 -20.71 -1.06 -2.79
CA SER A 111 -21.40 0.23 -2.93
C SER A 111 -22.63 0.11 -3.84
N ASP A 112 -22.49 -0.52 -5.00
CA ASP A 112 -23.60 -0.66 -5.96
C ASP A 112 -24.72 -1.55 -5.39
N LEU A 113 -24.39 -2.67 -4.76
CA LEU A 113 -25.36 -3.52 -4.06
C LEU A 113 -26.11 -2.77 -2.96
N CYS A 114 -25.42 -1.89 -2.21
CA CYS A 114 -26.04 -1.08 -1.18
C CYS A 114 -27.02 -0.05 -1.79
N LYS A 115 -26.64 0.60 -2.89
CA LYS A 115 -27.53 1.52 -3.62
C LYS A 115 -28.76 0.79 -4.15
N ASP A 116 -28.59 -0.39 -4.73
CA ASP A 116 -29.70 -1.17 -5.27
C ASP A 116 -30.67 -1.62 -4.17
N ALA A 117 -30.13 -2.10 -3.03
CA ALA A 117 -30.95 -2.45 -1.87
C ALA A 117 -31.76 -1.24 -1.35
N LEU A 118 -31.12 -0.07 -1.21
CA LEU A 118 -31.78 1.15 -0.77
C LEU A 118 -32.85 1.60 -1.77
N ASN A 119 -32.56 1.56 -3.07
CA ASN A 119 -33.52 1.92 -4.12
C ASN A 119 -34.73 0.96 -4.12
N MET A 120 -34.50 -0.33 -3.85
CA MET A 120 -35.58 -1.31 -3.71
C MET A 120 -36.46 -0.99 -2.50
N GLU A 121 -35.88 -0.71 -1.33
CA GLU A 121 -36.63 -0.29 -0.14
C GLU A 121 -37.45 0.97 -0.37
N ILE A 122 -36.85 1.99 -1.00
CA ILE A 122 -37.55 3.24 -1.35
C ILE A 122 -38.74 2.94 -2.29
N THR A 123 -38.52 2.12 -3.31
CA THR A 123 -39.58 1.76 -4.28
C THR A 123 -40.72 0.99 -3.59
N THR A 124 -40.38 0.05 -2.70
CA THR A 124 -41.36 -0.70 -1.91
C THR A 124 -42.12 0.21 -0.95
N PHE A 125 -41.46 1.16 -0.29
CA PHE A 125 -42.12 2.12 0.58
C PHE A 125 -43.10 3.02 -0.18
N LEU A 126 -42.68 3.57 -1.32
CA LEU A 126 -43.52 4.43 -2.15
C LEU A 126 -44.76 3.68 -2.68
N SER A 127 -44.62 2.42 -3.08
CA SER A 127 -45.76 1.60 -3.53
C SER A 127 -46.76 1.31 -2.40
N HIS A 128 -46.27 1.11 -1.17
CA HIS A 128 -47.13 1.00 0.01
C HIS A 128 -47.87 2.33 0.28
N CYS A 129 -47.19 3.47 0.20
CA CYS A 129 -47.84 4.78 0.35
C CYS A 129 -48.96 5.00 -0.68
N ASP A 130 -48.72 4.65 -1.94
CA ASP A 130 -49.75 4.74 -2.99
C ASP A 130 -50.94 3.82 -2.72
N THR A 131 -50.68 2.62 -2.22
CA THR A 131 -51.72 1.65 -1.87
C THR A 131 -52.59 2.18 -0.73
N VAL A 132 -51.98 2.69 0.35
CA VAL A 132 -52.69 3.30 1.47
C VAL A 132 -53.50 4.53 1.01
N LYS A 133 -52.93 5.38 0.15
CA LYS A 133 -53.62 6.54 -0.41
C LYS A 133 -54.87 6.14 -1.21
N LYS A 134 -54.78 5.06 -1.99
CA LYS A 134 -55.94 4.48 -2.70
C LYS A 134 -56.98 3.95 -1.72
N GLN A 135 -56.58 3.22 -0.69
CA GLN A 135 -57.49 2.70 0.34
C GLN A 135 -58.25 3.82 1.05
N ILE A 136 -57.57 4.89 1.46
CA ILE A 136 -58.21 6.07 2.07
C ILE A 136 -59.25 6.67 1.11
N SER A 137 -58.90 6.81 -0.17
CA SER A 137 -59.80 7.37 -1.18
C SER A 137 -61.03 6.48 -1.43
N THR A 138 -60.85 5.16 -1.43
CA THR A 138 -61.95 4.19 -1.58
C THR A 138 -62.88 4.24 -0.38
N TYR A 139 -62.33 4.17 0.84
CA TYR A 139 -63.12 4.21 2.07
C TYR A 139 -63.94 5.51 2.19
N ALA A 140 -63.33 6.65 1.84
CA ALA A 140 -64.03 7.93 1.81
C ALA A 140 -65.22 7.92 0.83
N LYS A 141 -65.06 7.31 -0.36
CA LYS A 141 -66.16 7.17 -1.33
C LYS A 141 -67.27 6.25 -0.80
N GLU A 142 -66.91 5.10 -0.24
CA GLU A 142 -67.87 4.15 0.33
C GLU A 142 -68.71 4.79 1.45
N LEU A 143 -68.09 5.57 2.33
CA LEU A 143 -68.82 6.32 3.37
C LEU A 143 -69.78 7.35 2.77
N ILE A 144 -69.37 8.10 1.74
CA ILE A 144 -70.22 9.08 1.07
C ILE A 144 -71.42 8.38 0.41
N ASP A 145 -71.18 7.27 -0.28
CA ASP A 145 -72.23 6.51 -0.96
C ASP A 145 -73.21 5.90 0.04
N PHE A 146 -72.71 5.39 1.18
CA PHE A 146 -73.54 4.92 2.28
C PHE A 146 -74.45 6.03 2.84
N ILE A 147 -73.89 7.21 3.13
CA ILE A 147 -74.66 8.35 3.64
C ILE A 147 -75.74 8.78 2.63
N LYS A 148 -75.40 8.86 1.33
CA LYS A 148 -76.36 9.20 0.28
C LYS A 148 -77.48 8.17 0.14
N GLN A 149 -77.17 6.89 0.32
CA GLN A 149 -78.17 5.82 0.30
C GLN A 149 -79.14 5.95 1.47
N GLN A 150 -78.63 6.18 2.68
CA GLN A 150 -79.46 6.41 3.87
C GLN A 150 -80.35 7.64 3.73
N GLU A 151 -79.83 8.74 3.18
CA GLU A 151 -80.61 9.96 2.90
C GLU A 151 -81.79 9.66 1.95
N LYS A 152 -81.55 8.92 0.87
CA LYS A 152 -82.62 8.52 -0.08
C LYS A 152 -83.66 7.64 0.57
N GLN A 153 -83.23 6.69 1.41
CA GLN A 153 -84.13 5.78 2.12
C GLN A 153 -85.06 6.55 3.06
N LEU A 154 -84.50 7.44 3.89
CA LEU A 154 -85.27 8.27 4.83
C LEU A 154 -86.28 9.18 4.11
N LYS A 155 -85.89 9.78 2.96
CA LYS A 155 -86.82 10.57 2.15
C LYS A 155 -87.96 9.72 1.61
N HIS A 156 -87.67 8.54 1.08
CA HIS A 156 -88.69 7.62 0.58
C HIS A 156 -89.66 7.19 1.68
N ASP A 157 -89.15 6.86 2.86
CA ASP A 157 -89.98 6.47 4.00
C ASP A 157 -90.88 7.62 4.47
N LEU A 158 -90.35 8.85 4.50
CA LEU A 158 -91.13 10.05 4.80
C LEU A 158 -92.25 10.29 3.77
N ASP A 159 -91.94 10.21 2.47
CA ASP A 159 -92.92 10.37 1.39
C ASP A 159 -94.05 9.34 1.54
N LYS A 160 -93.70 8.09 1.84
CA LYS A 160 -94.67 7.01 2.08
C LYS A 160 -95.55 7.29 3.29
N MET A 161 -94.99 7.77 4.40
CA MET A 161 -95.75 8.16 5.59
C MET A 161 -96.71 9.32 5.29
N ILE A 162 -96.28 10.31 4.50
CA ILE A 162 -97.12 11.43 4.09
C ILE A 162 -98.29 10.94 3.23
N SER A 163 -98.05 10.07 2.25
CA SER A 163 -99.12 9.50 1.41
C SER A 163 -100.16 8.72 2.24
N GLN A 164 -99.73 7.96 3.24
CA GLN A 164 -100.63 7.22 4.14
C GLN A 164 -101.48 8.10 5.06
N GLN A 165 -101.09 9.36 5.32
CA GLN A 165 -101.90 10.30 6.11
C GLN A 165 -102.87 11.14 5.27
N LEU A 166 -102.74 11.13 3.94
CA LEU A 166 -103.56 11.90 3.02
C LEU A 166 -104.71 11.09 2.37
N GLU A 167 -104.74 9.77 2.59
CA GLU A 167 -105.85 8.85 2.27
C GLU A 167 -106.80 8.70 3.45
#